data_AF-A0AAD7B705-F1
#
_entry.id   AF-A0AAD7B705-F1
#
_cell.length_a   1.000
_cell.length_b   1.000
_cell.length_c   1.000
_cell.angle_alpha   90.00
_cell.angle_beta   90.00
_cell.angle_gamma   90.00
#
_symmetry.space_group_name_H-M   'P 1'
#
loop_
_entity.id
_entity.type
_entity.pdbx_description
1 polymer ?
#
loop_
_entity_poly.entity_id
_entity_poly.type
_entity_poly.pdbx_seq_one_letter_code
_entity_poly.pdbx_strand_id
1 'polypeptide(L)'
;MNAALLILSSIFQPFSVSTPILCLQNTTATFDDLIACFYNYTVPQQYYSEDTYVAAQPSSDQLLAWEALVSSLLSVDGNCTSVVVPEAIADIYGVSLFTDSTSGLQYCIASELNALDGVYANGWGLVAVPATYDAVELTVHLAAPHPIFDGPTALQAAALFSATGARSLLISGRHREAYDTQSDCVIPTSATTVYYKTDPTHDVNEPFHSASTAILEWQRANGGCPSDSCAIIQLHGKAETSCPTDAMFMSSGIGSSTSSVAWYTDSTDRPIKRLKNALIQSFAPWNVSLPSDSSCSLTATDNVFGRLVNGIDASKVCTHAALANTTTGEFVHIEQAWQSTSPDAYEGWAEALVEAFGGAGEGK
;
A
#
# COMPACT_ATOMS: atom_id res chain seq x y z
N MET A 1 -30.66 -51.29 -34.27
CA MET A 1 -29.96 -49.98 -34.30
C MET A 1 -30.88 -48.98 -33.63
N ASN A 2 -30.68 -48.72 -32.34
CA ASN A 2 -31.43 -47.70 -31.59
C ASN A 2 -30.43 -46.64 -31.13
N ALA A 3 -30.61 -45.41 -31.62
CA ALA A 3 -29.84 -44.25 -31.23
C ALA A 3 -30.35 -43.75 -29.87
N ALA A 4 -29.46 -43.74 -28.87
CA ALA A 4 -29.71 -43.08 -27.60
C ALA A 4 -29.21 -41.63 -27.69
N LEU A 5 -30.16 -40.71 -27.52
CA LEU A 5 -29.98 -39.27 -27.46
C LEU A 5 -29.34 -38.92 -26.10
N LEU A 6 -28.09 -38.46 -26.09
CA LEU A 6 -27.44 -37.90 -24.90
C LEU A 6 -27.77 -36.40 -24.84
N ILE A 7 -28.64 -36.05 -23.89
CA ILE A 7 -28.99 -34.67 -23.56
C ILE A 7 -27.79 -34.05 -22.84
N LEU A 8 -27.18 -33.04 -23.46
CA LEU A 8 -26.23 -32.13 -22.85
C LEU A 8 -26.94 -31.35 -21.73
N SER A 9 -26.61 -31.65 -20.48
CA SER A 9 -26.94 -30.77 -19.36
C SER A 9 -26.03 -29.54 -19.43
N SER A 10 -26.54 -28.46 -20.00
CA SER A 10 -25.96 -27.13 -19.85
C SER A 10 -26.03 -26.74 -18.37
N ILE A 11 -24.88 -26.78 -17.70
CA ILE A 11 -24.69 -26.26 -16.35
C ILE A 11 -24.90 -24.75 -16.45
N PHE A 12 -26.00 -24.25 -15.88
CA PHE A 12 -26.15 -22.82 -15.62
C PHE A 12 -25.06 -22.41 -14.64
N GLN A 13 -24.07 -21.64 -15.08
CA GLN A 13 -23.26 -20.86 -14.14
C GLN A 13 -24.19 -19.82 -13.51
N PRO A 14 -24.23 -19.70 -12.17
CA PRO A 14 -25.00 -18.63 -11.54
C PRO A 14 -24.47 -17.29 -12.04
N PHE A 15 -25.37 -16.39 -12.43
CA PHE A 15 -25.01 -15.02 -12.79
C PHE A 15 -24.34 -14.36 -11.57
N SER A 16 -23.12 -13.85 -11.74
CA SER A 16 -22.46 -13.06 -10.68
C SER A 16 -23.30 -11.82 -10.38
N VAL A 17 -23.49 -11.54 -9.10
CA VAL A 17 -24.36 -10.44 -8.64
C VAL A 17 -23.49 -9.26 -8.27
N SER A 18 -23.59 -8.18 -9.05
CA SER A 18 -23.00 -6.90 -8.69
C SER A 18 -23.86 -6.20 -7.64
N THR A 19 -23.23 -5.76 -6.55
CA THR A 19 -23.90 -5.02 -5.47
C THR A 19 -23.13 -3.74 -5.11
N PRO A 20 -23.80 -2.67 -4.70
CA PRO A 20 -23.09 -1.46 -4.24
C PRO A 20 -22.30 -1.72 -2.95
N ILE A 21 -21.13 -1.09 -2.81
CA ILE A 21 -20.36 -1.05 -1.57
C ILE A 21 -20.96 0.01 -0.64
N LEU A 22 -21.31 -0.37 0.60
CA LEU A 22 -22.11 0.46 1.50
C LEU A 22 -21.31 1.07 2.67
N CYS A 23 -19.97 1.00 2.65
CA CYS A 23 -19.13 1.42 3.77
C CYS A 23 -19.29 2.90 4.17
N LEU A 24 -19.62 3.75 3.21
CA LEU A 24 -19.76 5.20 3.43
C LEU A 24 -21.14 5.63 3.95
N GLN A 25 -22.06 4.70 4.22
CA GLN A 25 -23.41 5.03 4.68
C GLN A 25 -23.51 5.21 6.21
N ASN A 26 -22.52 4.75 6.97
CA ASN A 26 -22.55 4.84 8.43
C ASN A 26 -21.97 6.19 8.92
N THR A 27 -22.84 7.12 9.30
CA THR A 27 -22.45 8.46 9.78
C THR A 27 -21.91 8.48 11.21
N THR A 28 -21.93 7.34 11.92
CA THR A 28 -21.40 7.20 13.28
C THR A 28 -20.06 6.46 13.32
N ALA A 29 -19.55 6.02 12.17
CA ALA A 29 -18.30 5.31 12.04
C ALA A 29 -17.08 6.21 12.32
N THR A 30 -16.04 5.62 12.91
CA THR A 30 -14.69 6.17 12.88
C THR A 30 -14.02 5.88 11.53
N PHE A 31 -12.89 6.52 11.24
CA PHE A 31 -12.08 6.22 10.06
C PHE A 31 -11.62 4.75 10.05
N ASP A 32 -11.26 4.23 11.21
CA ASP A 32 -10.84 2.83 11.36
C ASP A 32 -12.01 1.87 11.07
N ASP A 33 -13.23 2.19 11.52
CA ASP A 33 -14.44 1.43 11.16
C ASP A 33 -14.70 1.45 9.65
N LEU A 34 -14.48 2.59 8.99
CA LEU A 34 -14.63 2.73 7.54
C LEU A 34 -13.66 1.80 6.80
N ILE A 35 -12.38 1.84 7.15
CA ILE A 35 -11.38 0.99 6.49
C ILE A 35 -11.61 -0.49 6.84
N ALA A 36 -12.04 -0.82 8.06
CA ALA A 36 -12.43 -2.19 8.40
C ALA A 36 -13.62 -2.69 7.58
N CYS A 37 -14.57 -1.81 7.20
CA CYS A 37 -15.62 -2.17 6.26
C CYS A 37 -15.07 -2.47 4.85
N PHE A 38 -14.24 -1.58 4.31
CA PHE A 38 -13.62 -1.76 2.99
C PHE A 38 -12.70 -2.99 2.93
N TYR A 39 -12.02 -3.29 4.03
CA TYR A 39 -11.18 -4.46 4.18
C TYR A 39 -11.93 -5.76 3.88
N ASN A 40 -13.20 -5.87 4.26
CA ASN A 40 -14.03 -7.06 4.03
C ASN A 40 -14.35 -7.31 2.54
N TYR A 41 -14.14 -6.31 1.68
CA TYR A 41 -14.31 -6.45 0.23
C TYR A 41 -13.01 -6.88 -0.47
N THR A 42 -11.88 -7.00 0.24
CA THR A 42 -10.61 -7.41 -0.38
C THR A 42 -10.77 -8.74 -1.13
N VAL A 43 -10.31 -8.78 -2.37
CA VAL A 43 -10.37 -9.99 -3.19
C VAL A 43 -9.48 -11.08 -2.58
N PRO A 44 -10.00 -12.28 -2.27
CA PRO A 44 -9.25 -13.30 -1.56
C PRO A 44 -8.22 -14.00 -2.45
N GLN A 45 -7.38 -14.81 -1.82
CA GLN A 45 -6.46 -15.73 -2.50
C GLN A 45 -7.21 -16.65 -3.49
N GLN A 46 -6.58 -16.94 -4.64
CA GLN A 46 -7.08 -17.87 -5.65
C GLN A 46 -8.51 -17.57 -6.15
N TYR A 47 -8.88 -16.29 -6.19
CA TYR A 47 -10.19 -15.86 -6.67
C TYR A 47 -10.29 -15.86 -8.20
N TYR A 48 -9.23 -15.41 -8.88
CA TYR A 48 -9.27 -15.21 -10.33
C TYR A 48 -8.89 -16.48 -11.12
N SER A 49 -9.64 -16.73 -12.20
CA SER A 49 -9.15 -17.47 -13.35
C SER A 49 -8.39 -16.51 -14.28
N GLU A 50 -7.78 -17.03 -15.35
CA GLU A 50 -7.16 -16.16 -16.36
C GLU A 50 -8.18 -15.16 -16.94
N ASP A 51 -9.37 -15.62 -17.34
CA ASP A 51 -10.41 -14.78 -17.91
C ASP A 51 -10.88 -13.69 -16.93
N THR A 52 -11.10 -14.03 -15.65
CA THR A 52 -11.58 -13.05 -14.67
C THR A 52 -10.47 -12.12 -14.18
N TYR A 53 -9.21 -12.58 -14.15
CA TYR A 53 -8.05 -11.72 -13.94
C TYR A 53 -7.95 -10.67 -15.06
N VAL A 54 -7.97 -11.11 -16.32
CA VAL A 54 -7.91 -10.21 -17.49
C VAL A 54 -9.06 -9.21 -17.48
N ALA A 55 -10.28 -9.65 -17.14
CA ALA A 55 -11.44 -8.77 -17.04
C ALA A 55 -11.32 -7.73 -15.91
N ALA A 56 -10.62 -8.07 -14.82
CA ALA A 56 -10.41 -7.18 -13.68
C ALA A 56 -9.20 -6.24 -13.85
N GLN A 57 -8.34 -6.43 -14.85
CA GLN A 57 -7.21 -5.53 -15.10
C GLN A 57 -7.67 -4.24 -15.79
N PRO A 58 -7.12 -3.07 -15.42
CA PRO A 58 -7.42 -1.82 -16.10
C PRO A 58 -6.95 -1.85 -17.55
N SER A 59 -7.75 -1.30 -18.45
CA SER A 59 -7.28 -0.86 -19.76
C SER A 59 -6.30 0.31 -19.63
N SER A 60 -5.56 0.64 -20.70
CA SER A 60 -4.62 1.78 -20.68
C SER A 60 -5.31 3.12 -20.35
N ASP A 61 -6.52 3.36 -20.86
CA ASP A 61 -7.27 4.58 -20.57
C ASP A 61 -7.74 4.63 -19.12
N GLN A 62 -8.14 3.47 -18.57
CA GLN A 62 -8.50 3.33 -17.16
C GLN A 62 -7.31 3.53 -16.23
N LEU A 63 -6.12 3.06 -16.62
CA LEU A 63 -4.90 3.24 -15.84
C LEU A 63 -4.50 4.71 -15.76
N LEU A 64 -4.51 5.43 -16.90
CA LEU A 64 -4.26 6.87 -16.93
C LEU A 64 -5.31 7.65 -16.12
N ALA A 65 -6.58 7.24 -16.20
CA ALA A 65 -7.65 7.81 -15.40
C ALA A 65 -7.45 7.54 -13.89
N TRP A 66 -6.98 6.35 -13.53
CA TRP A 66 -6.68 6.00 -12.15
C TRP A 66 -5.54 6.85 -11.58
N GLU A 67 -4.43 6.98 -12.29
CA GLU A 67 -3.31 7.84 -11.91
C GLU A 67 -3.71 9.32 -11.77
N ALA A 68 -4.54 9.80 -12.71
CA ALA A 68 -5.07 11.16 -12.68
C ALA A 68 -6.00 11.40 -11.48
N LEU A 69 -6.83 10.41 -11.13
CA LEU A 69 -7.69 10.48 -9.95
C LEU A 69 -6.86 10.54 -8.67
N VAL A 70 -5.86 9.67 -8.52
CA VAL A 70 -4.96 9.65 -7.35
C VAL A 70 -4.22 10.98 -7.20
N SER A 71 -3.66 11.52 -8.28
CA SER A 71 -2.97 12.81 -8.28
C SER A 71 -3.91 13.98 -7.92
N SER A 72 -5.15 13.94 -8.41
CA SER A 72 -6.16 14.97 -8.11
C SER A 72 -6.58 14.93 -6.65
N LEU A 73 -6.69 13.72 -6.08
CA LEU A 73 -7.05 13.52 -4.68
C LEU A 73 -6.00 14.14 -3.74
N LEU A 74 -4.71 13.97 -4.03
CA LEU A 74 -3.61 14.56 -3.24
C LEU A 74 -3.60 16.10 -3.23
N SER A 75 -4.31 16.74 -4.16
CA SER A 75 -4.37 18.20 -4.32
C SER A 75 -5.65 18.81 -3.72
N VAL A 76 -6.48 18.03 -3.04
CA VAL A 76 -7.76 18.50 -2.50
C VAL A 76 -7.56 19.43 -1.31
N ASP A 77 -8.41 20.48 -1.23
CA ASP A 77 -8.48 21.35 -0.07
C ASP A 77 -9.94 21.77 0.22
N GLY A 78 -10.53 21.13 1.22
CA GLY A 78 -11.88 21.37 1.74
C GLY A 78 -13.04 20.79 0.93
N ASN A 79 -12.85 20.41 -0.34
CA ASN A 79 -13.95 19.97 -1.21
C ASN A 79 -13.66 18.69 -1.99
N CYS A 80 -13.87 17.53 -1.35
CA CYS A 80 -13.76 16.22 -2.02
C CYS A 80 -14.66 16.08 -3.26
N THR A 81 -15.79 16.78 -3.30
CA THR A 81 -16.72 16.73 -4.45
C THR A 81 -16.21 17.49 -5.68
N SER A 82 -15.16 18.30 -5.53
CA SER A 82 -14.47 18.95 -6.64
C SER A 82 -13.51 18.03 -7.39
N VAL A 83 -13.15 16.88 -6.79
CA VAL A 83 -12.31 15.88 -7.45
C VAL A 83 -13.17 15.19 -8.52
N VAL A 84 -12.86 15.49 -9.78
CA VAL A 84 -13.55 14.89 -10.92
C VAL A 84 -13.02 13.48 -11.12
N VAL A 85 -13.91 12.49 -10.98
CA VAL A 85 -13.60 11.10 -11.39
C VAL A 85 -13.58 11.06 -12.92
N PRO A 86 -12.45 10.68 -13.56
CA PRO A 86 -12.37 10.64 -15.01
C PRO A 86 -13.36 9.63 -15.61
N GLU A 87 -13.88 9.95 -16.80
CA GLU A 87 -14.96 9.19 -17.46
C GLU A 87 -14.65 7.69 -17.61
N ALA A 88 -13.40 7.33 -17.90
CA ALA A 88 -12.98 5.94 -18.10
C ALA A 88 -13.14 5.05 -16.86
N ILE A 89 -13.23 5.63 -15.66
CA ILE A 89 -13.39 4.90 -14.39
C ILE A 89 -14.61 5.38 -13.59
N ALA A 90 -15.48 6.22 -14.17
CA ALA A 90 -16.60 6.84 -13.45
C ALA A 90 -17.70 5.86 -13.02
N ASP A 91 -17.75 4.68 -13.65
CA ASP A 91 -18.61 3.55 -13.28
C ASP A 91 -17.93 2.57 -12.31
N ILE A 92 -16.62 2.70 -12.11
CA ILE A 92 -15.82 1.87 -11.22
C ILE A 92 -15.58 2.56 -9.88
N TYR A 93 -15.18 3.84 -9.88
CA TYR A 93 -14.74 4.59 -8.70
C TYR A 93 -15.66 5.76 -8.35
N GLY A 94 -15.74 6.05 -7.06
CA GLY A 94 -16.29 7.29 -6.53
C GLY A 94 -15.31 7.99 -5.59
N VAL A 95 -15.43 9.31 -5.48
CA VAL A 95 -14.78 10.10 -4.42
C VAL A 95 -15.83 10.55 -3.43
N SER A 96 -15.60 10.26 -2.15
CA SER A 96 -16.53 10.61 -1.07
C SER A 96 -15.82 11.37 0.04
N LEU A 97 -16.54 12.34 0.63
CA LEU A 97 -16.15 12.96 1.89
C LEU A 97 -16.61 12.07 3.04
N PHE A 98 -15.68 11.66 3.89
CA PHE A 98 -15.95 10.97 5.13
C PHE A 98 -15.60 11.88 6.32
N THR A 99 -16.41 11.88 7.37
CA THR A 99 -16.14 12.60 8.62
C THR A 99 -16.03 11.58 9.73
N ASP A 100 -14.86 11.52 10.36
CA ASP A 100 -14.62 10.65 11.50
C ASP A 100 -15.47 11.11 12.70
N SER A 101 -16.27 10.20 13.24
CA SER A 101 -17.26 10.53 14.28
C SER A 101 -16.64 10.91 15.64
N THR A 102 -15.37 10.56 15.87
CA THR A 102 -14.68 10.78 17.16
C THR A 102 -13.85 12.06 17.13
N SER A 103 -13.02 12.22 16.11
CA SER A 103 -12.11 13.36 15.95
C SER A 103 -12.76 14.56 15.23
N GLY A 104 -13.79 14.32 14.42
CA GLY A 104 -14.37 15.31 13.52
C GLY A 104 -13.50 15.63 12.30
N LEU A 105 -12.35 14.97 12.15
CA LEU A 105 -11.49 15.11 10.97
C LEU A 105 -12.20 14.56 9.73
N GLN A 106 -11.87 15.16 8.60
CA GLN A 106 -12.49 14.84 7.33
C GLN A 106 -11.47 14.27 6.35
N TYR A 107 -11.92 13.32 5.53
CA TYR A 107 -11.07 12.60 4.59
C TYR A 107 -11.76 12.49 3.23
N CYS A 108 -11.00 12.64 2.16
CA CYS A 108 -11.45 12.30 0.82
C CYS A 108 -11.03 10.87 0.49
N ILE A 109 -12.01 10.03 0.14
CA ILE A 109 -11.82 8.60 -0.10
C ILE A 109 -12.14 8.29 -1.55
N ALA A 110 -11.17 7.77 -2.29
CA ALA A 110 -11.38 7.16 -3.60
C ALA A 110 -11.48 5.64 -3.43
N SER A 111 -12.65 5.08 -3.74
CA SER A 111 -12.92 3.64 -3.60
C SER A 111 -13.80 3.13 -4.73
N GLU A 112 -13.75 1.82 -4.99
CA GLU A 112 -14.68 1.18 -5.92
C GLU A 112 -16.13 1.32 -5.43
N LEU A 113 -17.05 1.44 -6.39
CA LEU A 113 -18.48 1.61 -6.16
C LEU A 113 -19.20 0.29 -5.91
N ASN A 114 -18.71 -0.79 -6.50
CA ASN A 114 -19.42 -2.05 -6.60
C ASN A 114 -18.55 -3.23 -6.18
N ALA A 115 -19.22 -4.21 -5.59
CA ALA A 115 -18.70 -5.52 -5.29
C ALA A 115 -19.26 -6.55 -6.29
N LEU A 116 -18.48 -7.58 -6.58
CA LEU A 116 -18.89 -8.78 -7.30
C LEU A 116 -18.75 -9.97 -6.36
N ASP A 117 -19.85 -10.67 -6.11
CA ASP A 117 -19.86 -11.85 -5.22
C ASP A 117 -19.28 -11.57 -3.80
N GLY A 118 -19.50 -10.33 -3.32
CA GLY A 118 -19.12 -9.91 -1.96
C GLY A 118 -17.71 -9.35 -1.82
N VAL A 119 -16.93 -9.28 -2.90
CA VAL A 119 -15.57 -8.68 -2.92
C VAL A 119 -15.52 -7.54 -3.94
N TYR A 120 -14.48 -6.72 -3.96
CA TYR A 120 -14.31 -5.67 -4.95
C TYR A 120 -14.48 -6.23 -6.37
N ALA A 121 -15.25 -5.53 -7.19
CA ALA A 121 -15.51 -5.97 -8.56
C ALA A 121 -14.22 -6.05 -9.38
N ASN A 122 -13.30 -5.10 -9.17
CA ASN A 122 -12.01 -5.07 -9.83
C ASN A 122 -10.87 -5.34 -8.84
N GLY A 123 -10.90 -4.82 -7.62
CA GLY A 123 -9.84 -4.98 -6.63
C GLY A 123 -8.63 -4.07 -6.84
N TRP A 124 -8.82 -2.86 -7.39
CA TRP A 124 -7.72 -1.93 -7.67
C TRP A 124 -7.19 -1.21 -6.42
N GLY A 125 -7.98 -1.18 -5.35
CA GLY A 125 -7.59 -0.66 -4.04
C GLY A 125 -8.31 0.61 -3.63
N LEU A 126 -7.79 1.25 -2.59
CA LEU A 126 -8.38 2.43 -1.99
C LEU A 126 -7.29 3.47 -1.72
N VAL A 127 -7.62 4.74 -1.96
CA VAL A 127 -6.79 5.88 -1.59
C VAL A 127 -7.58 6.81 -0.68
N ALA A 128 -6.95 7.24 0.42
CA ALA A 128 -7.49 8.24 1.32
C ALA A 128 -6.47 9.37 1.55
N VAL A 129 -6.97 10.59 1.69
CA VAL A 129 -6.20 11.78 2.05
C VAL A 129 -6.99 12.62 3.06
N PRO A 130 -6.33 13.43 3.91
CA PRO A 130 -7.02 14.45 4.68
C PRO A 130 -7.76 15.42 3.73
N ALA A 131 -8.97 15.83 4.09
CA ALA A 131 -9.80 16.63 3.18
C ALA A 131 -9.30 18.06 3.01
N THR A 132 -8.47 18.58 3.93
CA THR A 132 -7.90 19.94 3.90
C THR A 132 -6.39 19.87 4.02
N TYR A 133 -5.68 20.83 3.43
CA TYR A 133 -4.22 20.93 3.54
C TYR A 133 -3.76 21.06 5.00
N ASP A 134 -4.46 21.87 5.79
CA ASP A 134 -4.15 22.12 7.21
C ASP A 134 -4.34 20.88 8.12
N ALA A 135 -4.95 19.81 7.62
CA ALA A 135 -5.10 18.55 8.36
C ALA A 135 -3.94 17.57 8.10
N VAL A 136 -3.03 17.90 7.18
CA VAL A 136 -1.79 17.13 6.97
C VAL A 136 -0.75 17.61 7.96
N GLU A 137 -0.44 16.78 8.95
CA GLU A 137 0.58 17.05 9.98
C GLU A 137 1.92 16.40 9.62
N LEU A 138 1.90 15.26 8.91
CA LEU A 138 3.10 14.58 8.43
C LEU A 138 3.12 14.46 6.90
N THR A 139 4.24 14.79 6.27
CA THR A 139 4.48 14.51 4.84
C THR A 139 4.90 13.05 4.63
N VAL A 140 4.17 12.14 5.26
CA VAL A 140 4.36 10.69 5.17
C VAL A 140 3.24 10.10 4.32
N HIS A 141 3.60 9.24 3.39
CA HIS A 141 2.65 8.43 2.63
C HIS A 141 2.70 7.00 3.16
N LEU A 142 1.58 6.51 3.68
CA LEU A 142 1.45 5.16 4.21
C LEU A 142 0.83 4.25 3.15
N ALA A 143 1.36 3.05 2.99
CA ALA A 143 0.77 2.05 2.13
C ALA A 143 0.79 0.65 2.71
N ALA A 144 -0.27 -0.11 2.44
CA ALA A 144 -0.44 -1.52 2.79
C ALA A 144 -0.66 -2.34 1.51
N PRO A 145 0.42 -2.88 0.91
CA PRO A 145 0.31 -3.65 -0.32
C PRO A 145 -0.38 -5.01 -0.14
N HIS A 146 -0.31 -5.61 1.05
CA HIS A 146 -0.81 -6.97 1.29
C HIS A 146 -1.88 -7.00 2.40
N PRO A 147 -3.09 -6.48 2.14
CA PRO A 147 -4.11 -6.29 3.17
C PRO A 147 -4.41 -7.55 4.00
N ILE A 148 -4.51 -8.73 3.39
CA ILE A 148 -4.83 -9.98 4.11
C ILE A 148 -3.57 -10.83 4.40
N PHE A 149 -2.64 -10.92 3.44
CA PHE A 149 -1.53 -11.88 3.50
C PHE A 149 -0.54 -11.55 4.62
N ASP A 150 -0.32 -10.26 4.87
CA ASP A 150 0.65 -9.76 5.86
C ASP A 150 0.02 -9.57 7.26
N GLY A 151 -1.16 -10.14 7.51
CA GLY A 151 -1.95 -9.84 8.71
C GLY A 151 -2.67 -8.49 8.59
N PRO A 152 -3.01 -7.80 9.69
CA PRO A 152 -3.88 -6.61 9.65
C PRO A 152 -3.15 -5.32 9.23
N THR A 153 -2.13 -5.37 8.37
CA THR A 153 -1.32 -4.20 8.00
C THR A 153 -2.13 -3.10 7.32
N ALA A 154 -3.22 -3.43 6.60
CA ALA A 154 -4.15 -2.44 6.07
C ALA A 154 -4.89 -1.66 7.17
N LEU A 155 -5.31 -2.34 8.24
CA LEU A 155 -5.97 -1.71 9.38
C LEU A 155 -4.96 -0.88 10.19
N GLN A 156 -3.73 -1.38 10.33
CA GLN A 156 -2.64 -0.64 10.95
C GLN A 156 -2.33 0.63 10.17
N ALA A 157 -2.13 0.54 8.84
CA ALA A 157 -1.85 1.70 8.01
C ALA A 157 -2.95 2.77 8.13
N ALA A 158 -4.21 2.35 8.21
CA ALA A 158 -5.35 3.25 8.42
C ALA A 158 -5.33 3.94 9.78
N ALA A 159 -5.10 3.19 10.85
CA ALA A 159 -5.00 3.75 12.20
C ALA A 159 -3.82 4.72 12.32
N LEU A 160 -2.67 4.41 11.72
CA LEU A 160 -1.52 5.32 11.70
C LEU A 160 -1.79 6.56 10.85
N PHE A 161 -2.47 6.41 9.72
CA PHE A 161 -2.85 7.53 8.86
C PHE A 161 -3.75 8.53 9.60
N SER A 162 -4.81 8.05 10.25
CA SER A 162 -5.74 8.89 11.00
C SER A 162 -5.10 9.48 12.26
N ALA A 163 -4.29 8.71 13.00
CA ALA A 163 -3.66 9.16 14.25
C ALA A 163 -2.54 10.20 14.04
N THR A 164 -1.89 10.21 12.88
CA THR A 164 -0.71 11.05 12.64
C THR A 164 -0.94 12.20 11.68
N GLY A 165 -2.11 12.28 11.03
CA GLY A 165 -2.34 13.26 9.98
C GLY A 165 -1.40 13.05 8.78
N ALA A 166 -1.10 11.80 8.45
CA ALA A 166 -0.27 11.46 7.30
C ALA A 166 -0.91 11.95 6.00
N ARG A 167 -0.10 12.25 4.98
CA ARG A 167 -0.53 12.88 3.73
C ARG A 167 -1.43 12.00 2.89
N SER A 168 -1.15 10.70 2.84
CA SER A 168 -2.02 9.75 2.14
C SER A 168 -1.93 8.34 2.71
N LEU A 169 -2.99 7.59 2.45
CA LEU A 169 -3.09 6.15 2.66
C LEU A 169 -3.41 5.46 1.34
N LEU A 170 -2.65 4.42 1.00
CA LEU A 170 -2.90 3.55 -0.15
C LEU A 170 -3.00 2.08 0.30
N ILE A 171 -4.12 1.43 0.01
CA ILE A 171 -4.34 0.02 0.37
C ILE A 171 -4.66 -0.76 -0.91
N SER A 172 -3.98 -1.89 -1.13
CA SER A 172 -4.30 -2.79 -2.26
C SER A 172 -5.69 -3.40 -2.10
N GLY A 173 -6.41 -3.62 -3.20
CA GLY A 173 -7.76 -4.21 -3.20
C GLY A 173 -7.76 -5.74 -3.26
N ARG A 174 -6.61 -6.37 -3.43
CA ARG A 174 -6.48 -7.82 -3.67
C ARG A 174 -5.46 -8.45 -2.74
N HIS A 175 -5.70 -9.72 -2.43
CA HIS A 175 -4.68 -10.62 -1.93
C HIS A 175 -3.55 -10.75 -2.98
N ARG A 176 -2.28 -10.80 -2.54
CA ARG A 176 -1.13 -10.88 -3.46
C ARG A 176 -1.17 -12.12 -4.37
N GLU A 177 -1.84 -13.16 -3.90
CA GLU A 177 -2.08 -14.43 -4.63
C GLU A 177 -3.55 -14.58 -5.11
N ALA A 178 -4.26 -13.47 -5.36
CA ALA A 178 -5.62 -13.52 -5.89
C ALA A 178 -5.68 -14.18 -7.29
N TYR A 179 -4.62 -14.05 -8.09
CA TYR A 179 -4.40 -14.84 -9.29
C TYR A 179 -3.11 -15.65 -9.15
N ASP A 180 -3.26 -16.97 -9.06
CA ASP A 180 -2.16 -17.93 -8.84
C ASP A 180 -1.38 -18.16 -10.14
N THR A 181 -0.68 -17.12 -10.59
CA THR A 181 0.19 -17.14 -11.77
C THR A 181 1.37 -16.24 -11.51
N GLN A 182 2.56 -16.73 -11.84
CA GLN A 182 3.81 -16.00 -11.63
C GLN A 182 3.83 -14.71 -12.45
N SER A 183 4.31 -13.62 -11.85
CA SER A 183 4.60 -12.36 -12.51
C SER A 183 5.70 -12.51 -13.55
N ASP A 184 5.54 -11.79 -14.66
CA ASP A 184 6.55 -11.68 -15.71
C ASP A 184 7.58 -10.57 -15.41
N CYS A 185 7.39 -9.79 -14.34
CA CYS A 185 8.21 -8.64 -13.99
C CYS A 185 9.43 -9.05 -13.14
N VAL A 186 9.24 -9.28 -11.84
CA VAL A 186 10.35 -9.70 -10.97
C VAL A 186 10.42 -11.22 -10.95
N ILE A 187 11.52 -11.76 -11.50
CA ILE A 187 11.77 -13.19 -11.51
C ILE A 187 12.65 -13.55 -10.29
N PRO A 188 12.14 -14.36 -9.35
CA PRO A 188 12.88 -14.69 -8.14
C PRO A 188 14.12 -15.51 -8.46
N THR A 189 15.22 -15.27 -7.73
CA THR A 189 16.44 -16.06 -7.88
C THR A 189 16.32 -17.45 -7.24
N SER A 190 15.42 -17.62 -6.28
CA SER A 190 15.13 -18.91 -5.64
C SER A 190 13.98 -19.61 -6.35
N ALA A 191 14.16 -20.89 -6.68
CA ALA A 191 13.11 -21.73 -7.27
C ALA A 191 11.92 -22.01 -6.33
N THR A 192 12.05 -21.68 -5.04
CA THR A 192 10.98 -21.88 -4.04
C THR A 192 10.18 -20.61 -3.77
N THR A 193 10.58 -19.48 -4.34
CA THR A 193 9.88 -18.20 -4.19
C THR A 193 9.07 -17.97 -5.46
N VAL A 194 7.83 -17.52 -5.31
CA VAL A 194 6.97 -17.11 -6.42
C VAL A 194 6.48 -15.71 -6.12
N TYR A 195 6.66 -14.82 -7.08
CA TYR A 195 6.00 -13.51 -7.10
C TYR A 195 4.83 -13.61 -8.07
N TYR A 196 3.63 -13.29 -7.61
CA TYR A 196 2.40 -13.49 -8.40
C TYR A 196 2.03 -12.24 -9.18
N LYS A 197 1.24 -12.41 -10.23
CA LYS A 197 0.73 -11.29 -11.04
C LYS A 197 -0.11 -10.30 -10.25
N THR A 198 -0.76 -10.75 -9.18
CA THR A 198 -1.52 -9.91 -8.25
C THR A 198 -0.70 -9.42 -7.06
N ASP A 199 0.62 -9.60 -7.06
CA ASP A 199 1.50 -9.10 -6.02
C ASP A 199 1.88 -7.64 -6.32
N PRO A 200 1.32 -6.66 -5.58
CA PRO A 200 1.46 -5.26 -5.92
C PRO A 200 2.86 -4.69 -5.68
N THR A 201 3.75 -5.46 -5.05
CA THR A 201 5.15 -5.07 -4.83
C THR A 201 6.10 -5.70 -5.84
N HIS A 202 5.66 -6.67 -6.63
CA HIS A 202 6.52 -7.42 -7.56
C HIS A 202 6.01 -7.45 -9.01
N ASP A 203 4.81 -6.91 -9.28
CA ASP A 203 4.27 -6.72 -10.63
C ASP A 203 3.94 -5.25 -10.90
N VAL A 204 4.45 -4.71 -12.00
CA VAL A 204 4.20 -3.31 -12.41
C VAL A 204 2.83 -3.10 -13.02
N ASN A 205 2.11 -4.16 -13.39
CA ASN A 205 0.77 -4.07 -13.96
C ASN A 205 -0.32 -3.97 -12.88
N GLU A 206 0.02 -4.15 -11.61
CA GLU A 206 -0.98 -4.00 -10.55
C GLU A 206 -1.36 -2.52 -10.34
N PRO A 207 -2.66 -2.18 -10.21
CA PRO A 207 -3.13 -0.81 -10.00
C PRO A 207 -2.50 -0.11 -8.79
N PHE A 208 -2.09 -0.87 -7.78
CA PHE A 208 -1.35 -0.35 -6.62
C PHE A 208 0.01 0.25 -7.00
N HIS A 209 0.74 -0.36 -7.95
CA HIS A 209 2.01 0.19 -8.44
C HIS A 209 1.79 1.53 -9.15
N SER A 210 0.72 1.61 -9.95
CA SER A 210 0.36 2.82 -10.69
C SER A 210 -0.08 3.95 -9.74
N ALA A 211 -0.91 3.64 -8.74
CA ALA A 211 -1.27 4.59 -7.69
C ALA A 211 -0.05 5.07 -6.88
N SER A 212 0.87 4.16 -6.53
CA SER A 212 2.11 4.50 -5.83
C SER A 212 2.99 5.43 -6.67
N THR A 213 3.06 5.18 -7.99
CA THR A 213 3.80 6.01 -8.94
C THR A 213 3.18 7.41 -9.05
N ALA A 214 1.85 7.51 -9.17
CA ALA A 214 1.15 8.79 -9.16
C ALA A 214 1.40 9.60 -7.88
N ILE A 215 1.42 8.94 -6.71
CA ILE A 215 1.78 9.57 -5.42
C ILE A 215 3.21 10.11 -5.46
N LEU A 216 4.17 9.31 -5.92
CA LEU A 216 5.58 9.70 -6.01
C LEU A 216 5.79 10.89 -6.96
N GLU A 217 5.17 10.85 -8.14
CA GLU A 217 5.26 11.92 -9.13
C GLU A 217 4.63 13.21 -8.62
N TRP A 218 3.45 13.11 -8.00
CA TRP A 218 2.82 14.25 -7.35
C TRP A 218 3.72 14.84 -6.26
N GLN A 219 4.29 14.01 -5.38
CA GLN A 219 5.16 14.50 -4.30
C GLN A 219 6.41 15.19 -4.87
N ARG A 220 7.02 14.64 -5.92
CA ARG A 220 8.16 15.24 -6.63
C ARG A 220 7.80 16.58 -7.28
N ALA A 221 6.60 16.71 -7.84
CA ALA A 221 6.11 17.95 -8.42
C ALA A 221 5.73 19.00 -7.36
N ASN A 222 5.44 18.58 -6.12
CA ASN A 222 4.92 19.44 -5.05
C ASN A 222 5.89 19.55 -3.85
N GLY A 223 7.15 19.87 -4.14
CA GLY A 223 8.16 20.17 -3.12
C GLY A 223 9.15 19.04 -2.83
N GLY A 224 9.01 17.88 -3.49
CA GLY A 224 9.90 16.74 -3.30
C GLY A 224 9.67 16.04 -1.97
N CYS A 225 10.54 15.12 -1.59
CA CYS A 225 10.45 14.41 -0.32
C CYS A 225 11.67 14.74 0.55
N PRO A 226 11.65 15.86 1.30
CA PRO A 226 12.75 16.26 2.16
C PRO A 226 13.09 15.16 3.18
N SER A 227 14.38 14.84 3.27
CA SER A 227 14.87 13.72 4.07
C SER A 227 14.63 13.87 5.58
N ASP A 228 14.21 15.02 6.09
CA ASP A 228 13.92 15.31 7.50
C ASP A 228 12.45 15.10 7.88
N SER A 229 11.53 15.23 6.93
CA SER A 229 10.08 15.36 7.19
C SER A 229 9.20 14.49 6.28
N CYS A 230 9.78 13.84 5.28
CA CYS A 230 9.05 13.01 4.32
C CYS A 230 9.56 11.58 4.22
N ALA A 231 8.62 10.65 4.02
CA ALA A 231 8.87 9.26 3.67
C ALA A 231 7.66 8.64 2.96
N ILE A 232 7.92 7.64 2.12
CA ILE A 232 6.92 6.73 1.58
C ILE A 232 7.13 5.37 2.24
N ILE A 233 6.21 4.99 3.10
CA ILE A 233 6.32 3.83 3.99
C ILE A 233 5.39 2.73 3.51
N GLN A 234 5.95 1.54 3.25
CA GLN A 234 5.17 0.32 2.99
C GLN A 234 5.22 -0.59 4.21
N LEU A 235 4.04 -0.83 4.80
CA LEU A 235 3.85 -1.71 5.95
C LEU A 235 3.58 -3.12 5.48
N HIS A 236 4.48 -4.02 5.85
CA HIS A 236 4.40 -5.46 5.65
C HIS A 236 4.37 -6.18 6.99
N GLY A 237 4.00 -7.45 6.92
CA GLY A 237 3.94 -8.37 8.03
C GLY A 237 4.67 -9.64 7.64
N LYS A 238 5.39 -10.23 8.60
CA LYS A 238 6.23 -11.40 8.38
C LYS A 238 5.76 -12.57 9.21
N ALA A 239 5.89 -13.77 8.65
CA ALA A 239 5.68 -15.00 9.40
C ALA A 239 6.65 -15.09 10.59
N GLU A 240 6.25 -15.77 11.66
CA GLU A 240 7.08 -15.94 12.87
C GLU A 240 8.45 -16.57 12.56
N THR A 241 8.49 -17.49 11.59
CA THR A 241 9.72 -18.14 11.13
C THR A 241 10.62 -17.23 10.27
N SER A 242 10.07 -16.13 9.75
CA SER A 242 10.80 -15.16 8.92
C SER A 242 11.37 -14.06 9.80
N CYS A 243 12.70 -13.94 9.80
CA CYS A 243 13.45 -12.99 10.62
C CYS A 243 12.98 -13.04 12.10
N PRO A 244 13.07 -14.21 12.76
CA PRO A 244 12.38 -14.49 14.02
C PRO A 244 12.85 -13.62 15.19
N THR A 245 14.03 -13.02 15.09
CA THR A 245 14.60 -12.16 16.12
C THR A 245 14.13 -10.71 16.03
N ASP A 246 13.55 -10.30 14.90
CA ASP A 246 13.14 -8.92 14.67
C ASP A 246 11.64 -8.78 14.96
N ALA A 247 11.28 -7.86 15.86
CA ALA A 247 9.89 -7.44 16.00
C ALA A 247 9.49 -6.55 14.82
N MET A 248 10.42 -5.70 14.38
CA MET A 248 10.33 -4.87 13.19
C MET A 248 11.67 -4.90 12.47
N PHE A 249 11.66 -5.24 11.19
CA PHE A 249 12.84 -5.14 10.33
C PHE A 249 12.55 -4.14 9.22
N MET A 250 13.37 -3.09 9.11
CA MET A 250 13.17 -2.05 8.11
C MET A 250 14.28 -2.03 7.08
N SER A 251 13.95 -1.68 5.84
CA SER A 251 14.91 -1.52 4.74
C SER A 251 14.50 -0.39 3.81
N SER A 252 15.48 0.23 3.14
CA SER A 252 15.26 1.16 2.03
C SER A 252 15.41 0.50 0.66
N GLY A 253 15.29 -0.83 0.56
CA GLY A 253 15.23 -1.53 -0.75
C GLY A 253 16.59 -1.78 -1.43
N ILE A 254 17.70 -1.66 -0.70
CA ILE A 254 19.08 -1.76 -1.25
C ILE A 254 19.87 -3.01 -0.83
N GLY A 255 19.25 -3.93 -0.08
CA GLY A 255 19.87 -5.20 0.29
C GLY A 255 20.95 -5.10 1.36
N SER A 256 21.81 -6.12 1.42
CA SER A 256 22.81 -6.34 2.48
C SER A 256 24.25 -6.46 1.95
N SER A 257 24.53 -5.95 0.74
CA SER A 257 25.90 -5.84 0.24
C SER A 257 26.76 -4.95 1.16
N THR A 258 28.09 -5.03 1.07
CA THR A 258 28.98 -4.17 1.88
C THR A 258 28.68 -2.68 1.72
N SER A 259 28.40 -2.21 0.50
CA SER A 259 28.00 -0.82 0.26
C SER A 259 26.62 -0.50 0.82
N SER A 260 25.69 -1.46 0.79
CA SER A 260 24.34 -1.28 1.36
C SER A 260 24.39 -1.18 2.88
N VAL A 261 25.14 -2.06 3.55
CA VAL A 261 25.35 -2.01 5.00
C VAL A 261 26.05 -0.71 5.42
N ALA A 262 27.04 -0.25 4.64
CA ALA A 262 27.69 1.04 4.89
C ALA A 262 26.71 2.22 4.82
N TRP A 263 25.71 2.18 3.93
CA TRP A 263 24.67 3.21 3.84
C TRP A 263 23.83 3.30 5.12
N TYR A 264 23.51 2.17 5.76
CA TYR A 264 22.76 2.15 7.03
C TYR A 264 23.60 2.57 8.25
N THR A 265 24.93 2.50 8.17
CA THR A 265 25.82 2.77 9.30
C THR A 265 26.60 4.08 9.19
N ASP A 266 26.51 4.79 8.06
CA ASP A 266 27.13 6.10 7.91
C ASP A 266 26.49 7.16 8.85
N SER A 267 27.09 8.34 8.91
CA SER A 267 26.60 9.45 9.75
C SER A 267 25.46 10.26 9.12
N THR A 268 25.00 9.92 7.91
CA THR A 268 23.95 10.67 7.24
C THR A 268 22.63 10.40 7.95
N ASP A 269 21.94 11.46 8.37
CA ASP A 269 20.61 11.36 8.93
C ASP A 269 19.59 11.07 7.83
N ARG A 270 18.76 10.04 8.02
CA ARG A 270 17.83 9.53 7.01
C ARG A 270 16.52 9.09 7.67
N PRO A 271 15.37 9.17 6.96
CA PRO A 271 14.05 8.78 7.45
C PRO A 271 14.05 7.48 8.25
N ILE A 272 14.60 6.41 7.66
CA ILE A 272 14.61 5.08 8.26
C ILE A 272 15.40 5.00 9.57
N LYS A 273 16.47 5.80 9.73
CA LYS A 273 17.29 5.82 10.96
C LYS A 273 16.57 6.55 12.09
N ARG A 274 15.91 7.68 11.78
CA ARG A 274 15.08 8.40 12.76
C ARG A 274 13.90 7.55 13.20
N LEU A 275 13.19 6.94 12.24
CA LEU A 275 12.09 6.04 12.55
C LEU A 275 12.54 4.85 13.41
N LYS A 276 13.69 4.24 13.12
CA LYS A 276 14.27 3.18 13.96
C LYS A 276 14.45 3.65 15.40
N ASN A 277 15.07 4.81 15.59
CA ASN A 277 15.36 5.33 16.93
C ASN A 277 14.09 5.69 17.69
N ALA A 278 13.07 6.22 17.01
CA ALA A 278 11.77 6.52 17.59
C ALA A 278 11.04 5.23 18.01
N LEU A 279 11.02 4.21 17.14
CA LEU A 279 10.40 2.91 17.45
C LEU A 279 11.08 2.20 18.63
N ILE A 280 12.41 2.25 18.73
CA ILE A 280 13.14 1.69 19.88
C ILE A 280 12.69 2.35 21.19
N GLN A 281 12.41 3.66 21.17
CA GLN A 281 11.96 4.39 22.36
C GLN A 281 10.52 4.01 22.72
N SER A 282 9.61 3.96 21.74
CA SER A 282 8.20 3.63 21.98
C SER A 282 7.97 2.17 22.36
N PHE A 283 8.82 1.24 21.91
CA PHE A 283 8.58 -0.20 22.05
C PHE A 283 9.63 -0.97 22.86
N ALA A 284 10.48 -0.30 23.65
CA ALA A 284 11.47 -1.01 24.46
C ALA A 284 10.81 -2.11 25.33
N PRO A 285 11.24 -3.39 25.24
CA PRO A 285 12.52 -3.88 24.74
C PRO A 285 12.49 -4.57 23.35
N TRP A 286 11.56 -4.21 22.45
CA TRP A 286 11.43 -4.86 21.14
C TRP A 286 12.67 -4.67 20.27
N ASN A 287 13.00 -5.68 19.48
CA ASN A 287 14.11 -5.61 18.55
C ASN A 287 13.68 -4.96 17.23
N VAL A 288 14.19 -3.76 16.97
CA VAL A 288 13.94 -2.97 15.76
C VAL A 288 15.26 -2.86 14.99
N SER A 289 15.31 -3.46 13.82
CA SER A 289 16.56 -3.70 13.08
C SER A 289 16.56 -3.07 11.69
N LEU A 290 17.74 -2.69 11.22
CA LEU A 290 18.07 -2.40 9.82
C LEU A 290 18.92 -3.54 9.23
N PRO A 291 19.24 -3.53 7.92
CA PRO A 291 20.11 -4.54 7.33
C PRO A 291 21.55 -4.53 7.88
N SER A 292 21.94 -3.50 8.64
CA SER A 292 23.20 -3.45 9.38
C SER A 292 23.17 -4.19 10.72
N ASP A 293 21.99 -4.47 11.28
CA ASP A 293 21.82 -5.01 12.64
C ASP A 293 21.36 -6.47 12.64
N SER A 294 20.75 -6.92 11.53
CA SER A 294 20.13 -8.24 11.40
C SER A 294 20.54 -8.92 10.09
N SER A 295 20.56 -10.25 10.09
CA SER A 295 20.74 -11.08 8.90
C SER A 295 19.42 -11.33 8.14
N CYS A 296 18.33 -10.69 8.54
CA CYS A 296 17.05 -10.76 7.85
C CYS A 296 17.19 -10.44 6.35
N SER A 297 16.65 -11.31 5.49
CA SER A 297 16.76 -11.18 4.04
C SER A 297 15.64 -10.36 3.39
N LEU A 298 14.60 -10.00 4.15
CA LEU A 298 13.42 -9.25 3.67
C LEU A 298 13.72 -7.76 3.45
N THR A 299 14.70 -7.49 2.60
CA THR A 299 15.29 -6.18 2.39
C THR A 299 14.62 -5.36 1.29
N ALA A 300 13.50 -5.83 0.74
CA ALA A 300 12.73 -5.19 -0.33
C ALA A 300 13.52 -4.83 -1.61
N THR A 301 14.63 -5.53 -1.89
CA THR A 301 15.41 -5.35 -3.12
C THR A 301 14.63 -5.70 -4.39
N ASP A 302 13.57 -6.48 -4.23
CA ASP A 302 12.67 -6.93 -5.30
C ASP A 302 11.39 -6.11 -5.39
N ASN A 303 11.22 -5.11 -4.54
CA ASN A 303 10.07 -4.22 -4.59
C ASN A 303 10.19 -3.24 -5.77
N VAL A 304 9.30 -3.37 -6.76
CA VAL A 304 9.37 -2.57 -8.00
C VAL A 304 9.14 -1.07 -7.76
N PHE A 305 8.30 -0.72 -6.79
CA PHE A 305 8.09 0.68 -6.41
C PHE A 305 9.29 1.23 -5.63
N GLY A 306 9.85 0.45 -4.69
CA GLY A 306 11.08 0.83 -3.98
C GLY A 306 12.25 1.07 -4.94
N ARG A 307 12.38 0.26 -6.00
CA ARG A 307 13.36 0.49 -7.09
C ARG A 307 13.13 1.83 -7.79
N LEU A 308 11.88 2.18 -8.13
CA LEU A 308 11.51 3.45 -8.75
C LEU A 308 11.85 4.66 -7.86
N VAL A 309 11.50 4.59 -6.57
CA VAL A 309 11.83 5.64 -5.60
C VAL A 309 13.35 5.86 -5.53
N ASN A 310 14.12 4.77 -5.55
CA ASN A 310 15.58 4.79 -5.48
C ASN A 310 16.30 5.02 -6.83
N GLY A 311 15.59 5.63 -7.80
CA GLY A 311 16.19 6.14 -9.04
C GLY A 311 16.39 5.11 -10.15
N ILE A 312 15.80 3.92 -10.04
CA ILE A 312 15.74 2.99 -11.18
C ILE A 312 14.67 3.48 -12.16
N ASP A 313 15.04 3.55 -13.44
CA ASP A 313 14.13 3.91 -14.53
C ASP A 313 12.92 2.96 -14.56
N ALA A 314 11.72 3.50 -14.79
CA ALA A 314 10.47 2.73 -14.84
C ALA A 314 10.54 1.54 -15.81
N SER A 315 11.28 1.66 -16.93
CA SER A 315 11.46 0.57 -17.89
C SER A 315 12.36 -0.56 -17.38
N LYS A 316 12.99 -0.40 -16.21
CA LYS A 316 14.01 -1.30 -15.64
C LYS A 316 13.67 -1.80 -14.24
N VAL A 317 12.61 -1.30 -13.60
CA VAL A 317 12.25 -1.68 -12.22
C VAL A 317 11.98 -3.17 -12.07
N CYS A 318 11.60 -3.89 -13.14
CA CYS A 318 11.45 -5.35 -13.10
C CYS A 318 12.78 -6.11 -12.99
N THR A 319 13.87 -5.55 -13.52
CA THR A 319 15.12 -6.29 -13.77
C THR A 319 16.35 -5.74 -13.06
N HIS A 320 16.30 -4.51 -12.55
CA HIS A 320 17.44 -3.84 -11.93
C HIS A 320 17.14 -3.48 -10.48
N ALA A 321 17.95 -4.00 -9.57
CA ALA A 321 17.92 -3.60 -8.17
C ALA A 321 18.50 -2.19 -7.99
N ALA A 322 18.01 -1.47 -6.98
CA ALA A 322 18.56 -0.19 -6.55
C ALA A 322 19.94 -0.36 -5.90
N LEU A 323 20.77 0.69 -5.99
CA LEU A 323 22.10 0.73 -5.40
C LEU A 323 22.18 1.78 -4.29
N ALA A 324 23.10 1.59 -3.35
CA ALA A 324 23.31 2.52 -2.24
C ALA A 324 23.62 3.96 -2.70
N ASN A 325 24.27 4.14 -3.85
CA ASN A 325 24.64 5.46 -4.39
C ASN A 325 23.48 6.19 -5.10
N THR A 326 22.38 5.52 -5.42
CA THR A 326 21.16 6.14 -6.00
C THR A 326 20.04 6.31 -4.99
N THR A 327 20.23 5.81 -3.77
CA THR A 327 19.19 5.73 -2.74
C THR A 327 19.25 6.92 -1.79
N THR A 328 18.17 7.69 -1.76
CA THR A 328 18.00 8.90 -0.93
C THR A 328 17.49 8.57 0.46
N GLY A 329 16.71 7.49 0.61
CA GLY A 329 16.07 7.08 1.85
C GLY A 329 14.58 7.44 1.94
N GLU A 330 14.00 7.97 0.86
CA GLU A 330 12.56 8.28 0.74
C GLU A 330 11.69 7.04 0.90
N PHE A 331 12.15 5.87 0.43
CA PHE A 331 11.45 4.60 0.58
C PHE A 331 11.82 3.92 1.91
N VAL A 332 10.79 3.57 2.67
CA VAL A 332 10.90 2.78 3.90
C VAL A 332 9.97 1.58 3.83
N HIS A 333 10.55 0.39 3.76
CA HIS A 333 9.85 -0.87 3.85
C HIS A 333 9.98 -1.43 5.26
N ILE A 334 8.88 -1.92 5.85
CA ILE A 334 8.86 -2.43 7.23
C ILE A 334 8.21 -3.80 7.26
N GLU A 335 8.95 -4.81 7.72
CA GLU A 335 8.47 -6.17 7.96
C GLU A 335 8.22 -6.36 9.45
N GLN A 336 7.00 -6.72 9.82
CA GLN A 336 6.54 -6.67 11.20
C GLN A 336 6.09 -8.03 11.72
N ALA A 337 6.51 -8.37 12.94
CA ALA A 337 5.93 -9.49 13.68
C ALA A 337 4.47 -9.16 14.07
N TRP A 338 3.65 -10.20 14.29
CA TRP A 338 2.23 -10.06 14.66
C TRP A 338 1.97 -9.07 15.81
N GLN A 339 2.80 -9.09 16.85
CA GLN A 339 2.66 -8.17 17.99
C GLN A 339 2.81 -6.69 17.60
N SER A 340 3.57 -6.39 16.54
CA SER A 340 3.78 -5.03 16.03
C SER A 340 2.62 -4.55 15.16
N THR A 341 1.86 -5.48 14.58
CA THR A 341 0.68 -5.18 13.76
C THR A 341 -0.62 -5.16 14.58
N SER A 342 -0.57 -5.43 15.89
CA SER A 342 -1.77 -5.48 16.72
C SER A 342 -2.24 -4.07 17.11
N PRO A 343 -3.55 -3.88 17.37
CA PRO A 343 -4.09 -2.59 17.82
C PRO A 343 -3.40 -2.02 19.07
N ASP A 344 -2.95 -2.89 19.99
CA ASP A 344 -2.21 -2.48 21.20
C ASP A 344 -0.89 -1.76 20.89
N ALA A 345 -0.35 -1.92 19.68
CA ALA A 345 0.87 -1.25 19.25
C ALA A 345 0.62 0.08 18.51
N TYR A 346 -0.63 0.42 18.16
CA TYR A 346 -0.89 1.56 17.26
C TYR A 346 -0.49 2.90 17.87
N GLU A 347 -0.70 3.11 19.16
CA GLU A 347 -0.31 4.34 19.87
C GLU A 347 1.21 4.55 19.80
N GLY A 348 2.00 3.53 20.17
CA GLY A 348 3.46 3.61 20.10
C GLY A 348 4.00 3.81 18.68
N TRP A 349 3.30 3.27 17.67
CA TRP A 349 3.64 3.51 16.26
C TRP A 349 3.37 4.96 15.84
N ALA A 350 2.22 5.50 16.23
CA ALA A 350 1.85 6.88 15.93
C ALA A 350 2.84 7.86 16.59
N GLU A 351 3.19 7.64 17.86
CA GLU A 351 4.23 8.40 18.56
C GLU A 351 5.57 8.34 17.82
N ALA A 352 5.99 7.15 17.39
CA ALA A 352 7.26 6.98 16.69
C ALA A 352 7.29 7.69 15.32
N LEU A 353 6.17 7.68 14.59
CA LEU A 353 6.04 8.42 13.33
C LEU A 353 6.09 9.93 13.56
N VAL A 354 5.38 10.44 14.57
CA VAL A 354 5.40 11.87 14.92
C VAL A 354 6.79 12.30 15.37
N GLU A 355 7.49 11.51 16.18
CA GLU A 355 8.86 11.82 16.59
C GLU A 355 9.84 11.80 15.39
N ALA A 356 9.68 10.85 14.47
CA ALA A 356 10.60 10.69 13.34
C ALA A 356 10.41 11.76 12.23
N PHE A 357 9.19 12.31 12.10
CA PHE A 357 8.78 13.13 10.95
C PHE A 357 8.07 14.45 11.32
N GLY A 358 7.61 14.63 12.55
CA GLY A 358 6.83 15.78 13.01
C GLY A 358 7.66 17.03 13.38
N GLY A 359 8.89 17.14 12.89
CA GLY A 359 9.79 18.24 13.19
C GLY A 359 9.29 19.60 12.70
N ALA A 360 9.06 20.50 13.68
CA ALA A 360 8.76 21.94 13.65
C ALA A 360 8.35 22.56 12.30
N GLY A 361 7.07 22.93 12.21
CA GLY A 361 6.57 23.80 11.15
C GLY A 361 7.44 25.05 10.94
N GLU A 362 8.19 25.05 9.85
CA GLU A 362 8.61 26.25 9.14
C GLU A 362 8.04 26.15 7.72
N GLY A 363 6.75 26.44 7.60
CA GLY A 363 6.06 26.52 6.30
C GLY A 363 4.61 26.10 6.33
N LYS A 364 3.81 26.72 7.22
CA LYS A 364 2.39 26.92 6.89
C LYS A 364 2.29 28.01 5.84
#